data_AF-A0AAW9BDY3-F1
#
_entry.id   AF-A0AAW9BDY3-F1
#
_cell.length_a   1.000
_cell.length_b   1.000
_cell.length_c   1.000
_cell.angle_alpha   90.00
_cell.angle_beta   90.00
_cell.angle_gamma   90.00
#
_symmetry.space_group_name_H-M   'P 1'
#
loop_
_entity.id
_entity.type
_entity.pdbx_description
1 polymer ?
#
loop_
_entity_poly.entity_id
_entity_poly.type
_entity_poly.pdbx_seq_one_letter_code
_entity_poly.pdbx_strand_id
1 'polypeptide(L)'
;MPRRSILSATERESLLALPDAKDELIRHYTFNETDLSVIRQRRGAANRLGFAVQLCYLRFPGTFLGVDEPPFPPLLRMVAAQLKMPVESWSEYGQREQTRREHLVELQTVFGFKPFTMSHYRQAVHTLTELALQTDKGIVLASALVENLRRQSIILPAMNA
;
A
#
# COMPACT_ATOMS: atom_id res chain seq x y z
N MET A 1 6.95 -30.01 12.97
CA MET A 1 5.57 -29.98 12.44
C MET A 1 5.42 -28.71 11.61
N PRO A 2 4.85 -28.77 10.40
CA PRO A 2 4.59 -27.56 9.61
C PRO A 2 3.56 -26.71 10.37
N ARG A 3 3.85 -25.42 10.55
CA ARG A 3 2.86 -24.49 11.15
C ARG A 3 1.67 -24.43 10.20
N ARG A 4 0.51 -24.90 10.64
CA ARG A 4 -0.74 -24.77 9.90
C ARG A 4 -1.01 -23.26 9.74
N SER A 5 -1.17 -22.80 8.51
CA SER A 5 -1.50 -21.38 8.28
C SER A 5 -2.82 -21.04 8.96
N ILE A 6 -2.83 -19.94 9.72
CA ILE A 6 -4.01 -19.43 10.42
C ILE A 6 -5.03 -18.82 9.43
N LEU A 7 -4.55 -18.33 8.28
CA LEU A 7 -5.38 -17.76 7.22
C LEU A 7 -5.32 -18.62 5.96
N SER A 8 -6.46 -18.78 5.29
CA SER A 8 -6.53 -19.29 3.93
C SER A 8 -5.93 -18.30 2.92
N ALA A 9 -5.67 -18.75 1.70
CA ALA A 9 -5.19 -17.88 0.63
C ALA A 9 -6.19 -16.76 0.32
N THR A 10 -7.49 -17.09 0.23
CA THR A 10 -8.55 -16.11 -0.04
C THR A 10 -8.68 -15.07 1.07
N GLU A 11 -8.55 -15.47 2.34
CA GLU A 11 -8.54 -14.53 3.47
C GLU A 11 -7.34 -13.57 3.38
N ARG A 12 -6.15 -14.07 3.05
CA ARG A 12 -4.96 -13.23 2.84
C ARG A 12 -5.16 -12.25 1.69
N GLU A 13 -5.67 -12.71 0.56
CA GLU A 13 -5.98 -11.84 -0.59
C GLU A 13 -6.98 -10.76 -0.23
N SER A 14 -8.03 -11.11 0.52
CA SER A 14 -9.09 -10.16 0.93
C SER A 14 -8.57 -9.00 1.79
N LEU A 15 -7.52 -9.22 2.59
CA LEU A 15 -6.92 -8.17 3.43
C LEU A 15 -6.25 -7.07 2.59
N LEU A 16 -5.78 -7.41 1.40
CA LEU A 16 -5.04 -6.52 0.50
C LEU A 16 -5.81 -6.19 -0.78
N ALA A 17 -7.06 -6.64 -0.89
CA ALA A 17 -7.89 -6.41 -2.06
C ALA A 17 -8.05 -4.91 -2.32
N LEU A 18 -7.74 -4.50 -3.55
CA LEU A 18 -7.91 -3.14 -4.02
C LEU A 18 -9.37 -2.91 -4.42
N PRO A 19 -9.92 -1.72 -4.19
CA PRO A 19 -11.28 -1.41 -4.60
C PRO A 19 -11.37 -1.36 -6.13
N ASP A 20 -12.42 -1.94 -6.70
CA ASP A 20 -12.74 -1.88 -8.13
C ASP A 20 -13.90 -0.92 -8.43
N ALA A 21 -14.73 -0.63 -7.43
CA ALA A 21 -15.81 0.34 -7.50
C ALA A 21 -15.27 1.78 -7.67
N LYS A 22 -15.85 2.52 -8.62
CA LYS A 22 -15.41 3.86 -8.99
C LYS A 22 -15.37 4.83 -7.80
N ASP A 23 -16.38 4.80 -6.93
CA ASP A 23 -16.48 5.72 -5.80
C ASP A 23 -15.41 5.43 -4.73
N GLU A 24 -15.06 4.15 -4.54
CA GLU A 24 -13.98 3.74 -3.65
C GLU A 24 -12.60 4.10 -4.22
N LEU A 25 -12.39 3.91 -5.53
CA LEU A 25 -11.20 4.39 -6.22
C LEU A 25 -11.02 5.91 -6.03
N ILE A 26 -12.08 6.70 -6.23
CA ILE A 26 -12.07 8.15 -6.00
C ILE A 26 -11.73 8.47 -4.55
N ARG A 27 -12.36 7.79 -3.59
CA ARG A 27 -12.13 8.00 -2.16
C ARG A 27 -10.68 7.76 -1.75
N HIS A 28 -10.05 6.72 -2.28
CA HIS A 28 -8.70 6.33 -1.86
C HIS A 28 -7.59 7.00 -2.68
N TYR A 29 -7.84 7.33 -3.95
CA TYR A 29 -6.77 7.63 -4.92
C TYR A 29 -6.88 9.00 -5.60
N THR A 30 -7.76 9.88 -5.13
CA THR A 30 -7.78 11.27 -5.61
C THR A 30 -6.61 12.05 -5.02
N PHE A 31 -5.88 12.77 -5.86
CA PHE A 31 -4.79 13.66 -5.45
C PHE A 31 -5.29 15.07 -5.13
N ASN A 32 -4.81 15.64 -4.04
CA ASN A 32 -4.94 17.07 -3.76
C ASN A 32 -3.77 17.86 -4.36
N GLU A 33 -3.80 19.20 -4.24
CA GLU A 33 -2.73 20.04 -4.80
C GLU A 33 -1.35 19.80 -4.17
N THR A 34 -1.29 19.45 -2.88
CA THR A 34 -0.03 19.10 -2.21
C THR A 34 0.56 17.84 -2.81
N ASP A 35 -0.26 16.81 -3.03
CA ASP A 35 0.15 15.56 -3.68
C ASP A 35 0.71 15.85 -5.08
N LEU A 36 -0.05 16.60 -5.88
CA LEU A 36 0.33 16.95 -7.24
C LEU A 36 1.62 17.77 -7.27
N SER A 37 1.82 18.69 -6.33
CA SER A 37 3.05 19.48 -6.20
C SER A 37 4.26 18.57 -5.96
N VAL A 38 4.17 17.64 -5.02
CA VAL A 38 5.25 16.68 -4.71
C VAL A 38 5.53 15.75 -5.90
N ILE A 39 4.48 15.19 -6.50
CA ILE A 39 4.60 14.32 -7.68
C ILE A 39 5.32 15.05 -8.82
N ARG A 40 4.93 16.30 -9.12
CA ARG A 40 5.50 17.08 -10.23
C ARG A 40 6.99 17.33 -10.11
N GLN A 41 7.57 17.26 -8.91
CA GLN A 41 9.01 17.42 -8.68
C GLN A 41 9.83 16.26 -9.27
N ARG A 42 9.22 15.09 -9.55
CA ARG A 42 9.94 13.97 -10.17
C ARG A 42 10.24 14.28 -11.63
N ARG A 43 11.43 13.89 -12.10
CA ARG A 43 11.87 14.07 -13.49
C ARG A 43 11.34 12.92 -14.37
N GLY A 44 10.71 13.26 -15.49
CA GLY A 44 10.18 12.31 -16.46
C GLY A 44 8.76 11.81 -16.14
N ALA A 45 8.02 11.39 -17.18
CA ALA A 45 6.65 10.89 -17.02
C ALA A 45 6.62 9.58 -16.22
N ALA A 46 7.55 8.67 -16.50
CA ALA A 46 7.67 7.38 -15.81
C ALA A 46 7.82 7.53 -14.29
N ASN A 47 8.73 8.38 -13.81
CA ASN A 47 8.93 8.58 -12.38
C ASN A 47 7.76 9.30 -11.71
N ARG A 48 7.09 10.23 -12.40
CA ARG A 48 5.90 10.91 -11.87
C ARG A 48 4.74 9.94 -11.71
N LEU A 49 4.44 9.16 -12.75
CA LEU A 49 3.42 8.12 -12.72
C LEU A 49 3.75 7.06 -11.66
N GLY A 50 5.00 6.59 -11.66
CA GLY A 50 5.49 5.59 -10.72
C GLY A 50 5.40 6.00 -9.25
N PHE A 51 5.87 7.21 -8.93
CA PHE A 51 5.77 7.79 -7.60
C PHE A 51 4.32 7.94 -7.14
N ALA A 52 3.44 8.40 -8.02
CA ALA A 52 2.01 8.58 -7.74
C ALA A 52 1.28 7.26 -7.51
N VAL A 53 1.56 6.22 -8.32
CA VAL A 53 1.01 4.88 -8.09
C VAL A 53 1.47 4.32 -6.75
N GLN A 54 2.76 4.46 -6.41
CA GLN A 54 3.27 4.00 -5.11
C GLN A 54 2.61 4.74 -3.93
N LEU A 55 2.40 6.06 -4.05
CA LEU A 55 1.63 6.83 -3.08
C LEU A 55 0.21 6.24 -2.89
N CYS A 56 -0.48 5.89 -3.98
CA CYS A 56 -1.80 5.27 -3.91
C CYS A 56 -1.77 3.93 -3.17
N TYR A 57 -0.81 3.04 -3.47
CA TYR A 57 -0.67 1.75 -2.78
C TYR A 57 -0.39 1.92 -1.28
N LEU A 58 0.43 2.91 -0.90
CA LEU A 58 0.70 3.23 0.51
C LEU A 58 -0.54 3.80 1.22
N ARG A 59 -1.40 4.56 0.53
CA ARG A 59 -2.69 5.03 1.07
C ARG A 59 -3.66 3.88 1.28
N PHE A 60 -3.78 3.02 0.27
CA PHE A 60 -4.59 1.81 0.32
C PHE A 60 -4.09 0.82 -0.76
N PRO A 61 -3.67 -0.40 -0.39
CA PRO A 61 -4.03 -1.12 0.83
C PRO A 61 -3.01 -0.97 1.96
N GLY A 62 -2.07 -0.02 1.89
CA GLY A 62 -1.02 0.17 2.91
C GLY A 62 0.27 -0.57 2.60
N THR A 63 0.47 -0.98 1.35
CA THR A 63 1.66 -1.72 0.90
C THR A 63 2.49 -0.87 -0.06
N PHE A 64 3.71 -1.32 -0.35
CA PHE A 64 4.52 -0.78 -1.43
C PHE A 64 4.63 -1.84 -2.53
N LEU A 65 4.30 -1.47 -3.76
CA LEU A 65 4.24 -2.42 -4.88
C LEU A 65 5.66 -2.87 -5.26
N GLY A 66 5.89 -4.18 -5.37
CA GLY A 66 7.18 -4.79 -5.73
C GLY A 66 7.68 -4.42 -7.14
N VAL A 67 8.95 -4.72 -7.47
CA VAL A 67 9.55 -4.40 -8.78
C VAL A 67 8.90 -5.23 -9.89
N ASP A 68 8.65 -6.50 -9.62
CA ASP A 68 8.09 -7.47 -10.57
C ASP A 68 6.56 -7.57 -10.51
N GLU A 69 5.91 -6.67 -9.74
CA GLU A 69 4.47 -6.65 -9.55
C GLU A 69 3.83 -5.58 -10.45
N PRO A 70 2.94 -5.96 -11.37
CA PRO A 70 2.20 -4.98 -12.14
C PRO A 70 1.17 -4.24 -11.25
N PRO A 71 0.94 -2.95 -11.48
CA PRO A 71 -0.06 -2.20 -10.72
C PRO A 71 -1.45 -2.62 -11.16
N PHE A 72 -2.42 -2.48 -10.26
CA PHE A 72 -3.82 -2.74 -10.54
C PHE A 72 -4.33 -1.82 -11.66
N PRO A 73 -4.83 -2.37 -12.79
CA PRO A 73 -5.11 -1.56 -13.98
C PRO A 73 -6.11 -0.40 -13.78
N PRO A 74 -7.22 -0.55 -13.02
CA PRO A 74 -8.12 0.57 -12.72
C PRO A 74 -7.43 1.73 -12.00
N LEU A 75 -6.59 1.42 -11.00
CA LEU A 75 -5.79 2.40 -10.26
C LEU A 75 -4.80 3.09 -11.21
N LEU A 76 -4.05 2.32 -12.01
CA LEU A 76 -3.07 2.88 -12.96
C LEU A 76 -3.74 3.86 -13.93
N ARG A 77 -4.88 3.48 -14.52
CA ARG A 77 -5.63 4.36 -15.44
C ARG A 77 -6.11 5.63 -14.75
N MET A 78 -6.63 5.53 -13.53
CA MET A 78 -7.08 6.68 -12.76
C MET A 78 -5.93 7.64 -12.43
N VAL A 79 -4.79 7.14 -11.98
CA VAL A 79 -3.60 7.95 -11.68
C VAL A 79 -3.08 8.63 -12.96
N ALA A 80 -2.95 7.88 -14.05
CA ALA A 80 -2.52 8.40 -15.34
C ALA A 80 -3.43 9.53 -15.84
N ALA A 81 -4.76 9.36 -15.72
CA ALA A 81 -5.74 10.38 -16.08
C ALA A 81 -5.60 11.65 -15.21
N GLN A 82 -5.45 11.51 -13.90
CA GLN A 82 -5.25 12.64 -12.99
C GLN A 82 -3.97 13.44 -13.31
N LEU A 83 -2.90 12.75 -13.73
CA LEU A 83 -1.62 13.36 -14.08
C LEU A 83 -1.54 13.82 -15.54
N LYS A 84 -2.53 13.49 -16.37
CA LYS A 84 -2.53 13.67 -17.83
C LYS A 84 -1.30 13.03 -18.49
N MET A 85 -1.01 11.78 -18.11
CA MET A 85 0.12 10.99 -18.60
C MET A 85 -0.35 9.69 -19.26
N PRO A 86 0.42 9.15 -20.22
CA PRO A 86 0.14 7.83 -20.79
C PRO A 86 0.41 6.73 -19.75
N VAL A 87 -0.45 5.70 -19.71
CA VAL A 87 -0.27 4.54 -18.80
C VAL A 87 1.01 3.77 -19.14
N GLU A 88 1.42 3.83 -20.40
CA GLU A 88 2.61 3.20 -20.98
C GLU A 88 3.90 3.69 -20.32
N SER A 89 3.91 4.91 -19.77
CA SER A 89 5.04 5.45 -18.99
C SER A 89 5.38 4.59 -17.78
N TRP A 90 4.47 3.74 -17.29
CA TRP A 90 4.77 2.81 -16.21
C TRP A 90 5.88 1.81 -16.59
N SER A 91 5.95 1.39 -17.86
CA SER A 91 6.94 0.41 -18.30
C SER A 91 8.39 0.87 -18.12
N GLU A 92 8.62 2.18 -18.09
CA GLU A 92 9.94 2.79 -17.86
C GLU A 92 10.22 3.10 -16.39
N TYR A 93 9.21 2.97 -15.51
CA TYR A 93 9.34 3.32 -14.11
C TYR A 93 10.17 2.28 -13.34
N GLY A 94 11.15 2.75 -12.58
CA GLY A 94 11.81 1.91 -11.59
C GLY A 94 12.67 0.79 -12.18
N GLN A 95 13.10 0.93 -13.44
CA GLN A 95 14.08 0.05 -14.12
C GLN A 95 15.36 -0.14 -13.29
N ARG A 96 15.68 0.82 -12.42
CA ARG A 96 16.71 0.68 -11.38
C ARG A 96 16.04 0.57 -10.02
N GLU A 97 16.36 -0.48 -9.28
CA GLU A 97 15.83 -0.71 -7.93
C GLU A 97 16.10 0.48 -6.99
N GLN A 98 17.25 1.14 -7.16
CA GLN A 98 17.64 2.33 -6.41
C GLN A 98 16.58 3.44 -6.47
N THR A 99 16.02 3.73 -7.66
CA THR A 99 15.01 4.78 -7.82
C THR A 99 13.74 4.48 -7.02
N ARG A 100 13.31 3.22 -6.99
CA ARG A 100 12.12 2.82 -6.21
C ARG A 100 12.38 2.92 -4.70
N ARG A 101 13.58 2.55 -4.25
CA ARG A 101 13.98 2.72 -2.84
C ARG A 101 14.04 4.18 -2.43
N GLU A 102 14.62 5.04 -3.27
CA GLU A 102 14.65 6.50 -3.04
C GLU A 102 13.24 7.09 -2.96
N HIS A 103 12.37 6.70 -3.90
CA HIS A 103 10.96 7.12 -3.86
C HIS A 103 10.23 6.65 -2.61
N LEU A 104 10.47 5.42 -2.15
CA LEU A 104 9.88 4.92 -0.90
C LEU A 104 10.30 5.78 0.30
N VAL A 105 11.59 6.11 0.42
CA VAL A 105 12.09 6.97 1.50
C VAL A 105 11.46 8.36 1.44
N GLU A 106 11.35 8.93 0.24
CA GLU A 106 10.71 10.23 0.05
C GLU A 106 9.22 10.20 0.38
N LEU A 107 8.49 9.15 -0.04
CA LEU A 107 7.08 8.96 0.30
C LEU A 107 6.88 8.85 1.82
N GLN A 108 7.74 8.09 2.51
CA GLN A 108 7.73 8.02 3.98
C GLN A 108 7.94 9.38 4.62
N THR A 109 8.92 10.15 4.13
CA THR A 109 9.29 11.44 4.70
C THR A 109 8.21 12.50 4.48
N VAL A 110 7.67 12.59 3.26
CA VAL A 110 6.75 13.66 2.86
C VAL A 110 5.31 13.38 3.32
N PHE A 111 4.86 12.12 3.27
CA PHE A 111 3.48 11.75 3.60
C PHE A 111 3.35 11.05 4.96
N GLY A 112 4.44 10.88 5.70
CA GLY A 112 4.44 10.35 7.06
C GLY A 112 4.22 8.84 7.17
N PHE A 113 4.42 8.09 6.09
CA PHE A 113 4.37 6.63 6.15
C PHE A 113 5.55 6.09 6.96
N LYS A 114 5.29 5.08 7.79
CA LYS A 114 6.29 4.51 8.71
C LYS A 114 6.52 3.04 8.41
N PRO A 115 7.77 2.55 8.42
CA PRO A 115 8.01 1.12 8.33
C PRO A 115 7.41 0.40 9.55
N PHE A 116 6.95 -0.84 9.35
CA PHE A 116 6.56 -1.71 10.45
C PHE A 116 7.81 -2.06 11.29
N THR A 117 7.67 -2.07 12.62
CA THR A 117 8.79 -2.31 13.55
C THR A 117 8.36 -3.26 14.67
N MET A 118 9.33 -3.74 15.45
CA MET A 118 9.04 -4.55 16.63
C MET A 118 8.23 -3.82 17.70
N SER A 119 8.29 -2.49 17.77
CA SER A 119 7.43 -1.70 18.67
C SER A 119 5.97 -1.82 18.25
N HIS A 120 5.70 -1.65 16.95
CA HIS A 120 4.36 -1.81 16.37
C HIS A 120 3.83 -3.24 16.56
N TYR A 121 4.69 -4.26 16.41
CA TYR A 121 4.33 -5.65 16.70
C TYR A 121 3.88 -5.84 18.16
N ARG A 122 4.67 -5.36 19.13
CA ARG A 122 4.32 -5.50 20.56
C ARG A 122 3.01 -4.79 20.88
N GLN A 123 2.83 -3.59 20.34
CA GLN A 123 1.59 -2.84 20.49
C GLN A 123 0.40 -3.59 19.89
N ALA A 124 0.54 -4.13 18.68
CA ALA A 124 -0.50 -4.91 18.02
C ALA A 124 -0.91 -6.14 18.84
N VAL A 125 0.05 -6.91 19.37
CA VAL A 125 -0.23 -8.06 20.25
C VAL A 125 -1.03 -7.62 21.47
N HIS A 126 -0.61 -6.54 22.13
CA HIS A 126 -1.31 -6.02 23.29
C HIS A 126 -2.75 -5.59 22.95
N THR A 127 -2.93 -4.77 21.92
CA THR A 127 -4.24 -4.24 21.50
C THR A 127 -5.20 -5.33 21.01
N LEU A 128 -4.70 -6.38 20.37
CA LEU A 128 -5.54 -7.45 19.81
C LEU A 128 -5.83 -8.58 20.80
N THR A 129 -5.24 -8.56 22.00
CA THR A 129 -5.39 -9.64 22.98
C THR A 129 -6.85 -9.85 23.39
N GLU A 130 -7.58 -8.78 23.70
CA GLU A 130 -9.00 -8.89 24.10
C GLU A 130 -9.87 -9.46 22.97
N LEU A 131 -9.65 -9.00 21.74
CA LEU A 131 -10.36 -9.52 20.57
C LEU A 131 -10.04 -11.01 20.35
N ALA A 132 -8.79 -11.41 20.56
CA ALA A 132 -8.35 -12.80 20.41
C ALA A 132 -9.00 -13.76 21.43
N LEU A 133 -9.35 -13.26 22.62
CA LEU A 133 -10.09 -14.05 23.62
C LEU A 133 -11.56 -14.25 23.24
N GLN A 134 -12.09 -13.47 22.29
CA GLN A 134 -13.51 -13.47 21.91
C GLN A 134 -13.77 -14.20 20.57
N THR A 135 -12.74 -14.60 19.85
CA THR A 135 -12.88 -15.24 18.52
C THR A 135 -11.80 -16.28 18.30
N ASP A 136 -12.18 -17.38 17.65
CA ASP A 136 -11.26 -18.39 17.11
C ASP A 136 -10.91 -18.12 15.62
N LYS A 137 -11.53 -17.11 15.00
CA LYS A 137 -11.34 -16.76 13.59
C LYS A 137 -10.14 -15.84 13.40
N GLY A 138 -9.07 -16.36 12.81
CA GLY A 138 -7.84 -15.61 12.54
C GLY A 138 -8.03 -14.37 11.66
N ILE A 139 -8.94 -14.42 10.69
CA ILE A 139 -9.22 -13.29 9.79
C ILE A 139 -9.76 -12.05 10.52
N VAL A 140 -10.46 -12.23 11.64
CA VAL A 140 -10.97 -11.12 12.45
C VAL A 140 -9.80 -10.33 13.06
N LEU A 141 -8.81 -11.04 13.60
CA LEU A 141 -7.59 -10.42 14.14
C LEU A 141 -6.74 -9.78 13.05
N ALA A 142 -6.60 -10.46 11.91
CA ALA A 142 -5.81 -9.95 10.80
C ALA A 142 -6.42 -8.67 10.20
N SER A 143 -7.75 -8.62 10.05
CA SER A 143 -8.47 -7.44 9.56
C SER A 143 -8.29 -6.27 10.53
N ALA A 144 -8.49 -6.50 11.83
CA ALA A 144 -8.30 -5.49 12.85
C ALA A 144 -6.85 -4.96 12.90
N LEU A 145 -5.86 -5.86 12.75
CA LEU A 145 -4.45 -5.48 12.65
C LEU A 145 -4.20 -4.56 11.46
N VAL A 146 -4.60 -5.00 10.27
CA VAL A 146 -4.39 -4.28 9.01
C VAL A 146 -5.04 -2.90 9.05
N GLU A 147 -6.28 -2.81 9.55
CA GLU A 147 -6.96 -1.52 9.72
C GLU A 147 -6.23 -0.60 10.70
N ASN A 148 -5.75 -1.12 11.82
CA ASN A 148 -5.02 -0.32 12.81
C ASN A 148 -3.70 0.23 12.22
N LEU A 149 -2.93 -0.61 11.54
CA LEU A 149 -1.69 -0.18 10.89
C LEU A 149 -1.94 0.90 9.83
N ARG A 150 -2.97 0.74 8.98
CA ARG A 150 -3.36 1.77 8.00
C ARG A 150 -3.74 3.09 8.65
N ARG A 151 -4.54 3.08 9.72
CA ARG A 151 -4.93 4.29 10.46
C ARG A 151 -3.74 5.06 11.03
N GLN A 152 -2.65 4.35 11.32
CA GLN A 152 -1.41 4.92 11.85
C GLN A 152 -0.38 5.24 10.75
N SER A 153 -0.74 5.09 9.46
CA SER A 153 0.16 5.20 8.31
C SER A 153 1.38 4.28 8.41
N ILE A 154 1.23 3.11 9.04
CA ILE A 154 2.28 2.10 9.11
C ILE A 154 2.15 1.22 7.87
N ILE A 155 3.25 1.14 7.11
CA ILE A 155 3.37 0.27 5.94
C ILE A 155 3.24 -1.16 6.40
N LEU A 156 2.30 -1.90 5.79
CA LEU A 156 2.05 -3.29 6.11
C LEU A 156 3.30 -4.12 5.82
N PRO A 157 3.72 -5.00 6.74
CA PRO A 157 4.80 -5.93 6.47
C PRO A 157 4.39 -6.90 5.36
N ALA A 158 5.38 -7.43 4.62
CA ALA A 158 5.12 -8.48 3.64
C ALA A 158 4.42 -9.67 4.32
N MET A 159 3.31 -10.12 3.73
CA MET A 159 2.59 -11.28 4.21
C MET A 159 3.32 -12.55 3.75
N ASN A 160 4.43 -12.86 4.41
CA ASN A 160 5.17 -14.08 4.13
C ASN A 160 4.34 -15.28 4.61
N ALA A 161 4.15 -16.24 3.70
CA ALA A 161 3.37 -17.46 3.90
C ALA A 161 3.99 -18.42 4.91
#